data_AF-A0A5K1FW58-F1
#
_entry.id   AF-A0A5K1FW58-F1
#
_cell.length_a   1.000
_cell.length_b   1.000
_cell.length_c   1.000
_cell.angle_alpha   90.00
_cell.angle_beta   90.00
_cell.angle_gamma   90.00
#
_symmetry.space_group_name_H-M   'P 1'
#
loop_
_entity.id
_entity.type
_entity.pdbx_description
1 polymer ?
#
loop_
_entity_poly.entity_id
_entity_poly.type
_entity_poly.pdbx_seq_one_letter_code
_entity_poly.pdbx_strand_id
1 'polypeptide(L)' 'MMEPRERDAKLLRDALHGPALGSDILIEVFCTRSSSQLQCIKQAYRSQYNRNIEQDISLKAHSTLKE' A
#
# COMPACT_ATOMS: atom_id res chain seq x y z
N MET A 1 3.77 7.87 19.27
CA MET A 1 3.50 6.43 19.05
C MET A 1 3.00 6.31 17.62
N MET A 2 3.55 5.40 16.81
CA MET A 2 3.04 5.18 15.44
C MET A 2 1.76 4.36 15.53
N GLU A 3 0.67 4.84 14.94
CA GLU A 3 -0.55 4.04 14.87
C GLU A 3 -0.33 2.85 13.91
N PRO A 4 -0.97 1.68 14.16
CA PRO A 4 -0.83 0.51 13.27
C PRO A 4 -1.15 0.87 11.81
N ARG A 5 -2.15 1.75 11.62
CA ARG A 5 -2.59 2.27 10.32
C ARG A 5 -1.50 3.05 9.57
N GLU A 6 -0.69 3.82 10.30
CA GLU A 6 0.43 4.58 9.73
C GLU A 6 1.61 3.68 9.39
N ARG A 7 1.85 2.64 10.21
CA ARG A 7 2.89 1.64 9.93
C ARG A 7 2.58 0.90 8.64
N ASP A 8 1.34 0.42 8.48
CA ASP A 8 0.88 -0.22 7.24
C ASP A 8 0.95 0.73 6.05
N ALA A 9 0.54 2.00 6.21
CA ALA A 9 0.65 3.02 5.17
C ALA A 9 2.10 3.21 4.68
N LYS A 10 3.06 3.25 5.61
CA LYS A 10 4.49 3.35 5.27
C LYS A 10 5.02 2.09 4.61
N LEU A 11 4.58 0.90 5.05
CA LEU A 11 4.94 -0.37 4.45
C LEU A 11 4.45 -0.48 3.00
N LEU A 12 3.22 -0.05 2.77
CA LEU A 12 2.61 -0.02 1.44
C LEU A 12 3.33 0.98 0.53
N ARG A 13 3.70 2.16 1.05
CA ARG A 13 4.53 3.14 0.32
C ARG A 13 5.85 2.51 -0.13
N ASP A 14 6.53 1.81 0.78
CA ASP A 14 7.81 1.15 0.50
C ASP A 14 7.65 0.01 -0.51
N ALA A 15 6.60 -0.79 -0.38
CA ALA A 15 6.25 -1.83 -1.34
C ALA A 15 5.97 -1.29 -2.76
N LEU A 16 5.31 -0.13 -2.85
CA LEU A 16 5.00 0.54 -4.09
C LEU A 16 6.25 1.12 -4.76
N HIS A 17 7.14 1.74 -3.99
CA HIS A 17 8.36 2.38 -4.48
C HIS A 17 9.59 1.45 -4.55
N GLY A 18 9.51 0.28 -3.93
CA GLY A 18 10.58 -0.70 -3.81
C GLY A 18 10.65 -1.71 -4.96
N PRO A 19 11.66 -2.60 -4.94
CA PRO A 19 11.87 -3.62 -5.97
C PRO A 19 10.69 -4.59 -6.07
N ALA A 20 10.65 -5.42 -7.11
CA ALA A 20 9.52 -6.29 -7.47
C ALA A 20 8.94 -7.13 -6.30
N LEU A 21 9.73 -7.45 -5.28
CA LEU A 21 9.31 -8.17 -4.07
C LEU A 21 8.31 -7.39 -3.19
N GLY A 22 8.27 -6.06 -3.29
CA GLY A 22 7.34 -5.23 -2.51
C GLY A 22 5.87 -5.50 -2.85
N SER A 23 5.60 -5.95 -4.07
CA SER A 23 4.25 -6.27 -4.56
C SER A 23 3.60 -7.40 -3.74
N ASP A 24 4.39 -8.39 -3.33
CA ASP A 24 3.93 -9.55 -2.57
C ASP A 24 3.52 -9.14 -1.14
N ILE A 25 4.33 -8.28 -0.49
CA ILE A 25 4.02 -7.71 0.82
C ILE A 25 2.74 -6.88 0.76
N LEU A 26 2.54 -6.11 -0.31
CA LEU A 26 1.33 -5.32 -0.49
C LEU A 26 0.09 -6.22 -0.63
N ILE A 27 0.18 -7.31 -1.41
CA ILE A 27 -0.88 -8.31 -1.53
C ILE A 27 -1.13 -9.00 -0.20
N GLU A 28 -0.09 -9.37 0.54
CA GLU A 28 -0.22 -10.01 1.86
C GLU A 28 -0.94 -9.09 2.86
N VAL A 29 -0.57 -7.81 2.93
CA VAL A 29 -1.25 -6.83 3.79
C VAL A 29 -2.71 -6.67 3.37
N PHE A 30 -3.00 -6.59 2.07
CA PHE A 30 -4.38 -6.48 1.59
C PHE A 30 -5.21 -7.74 1.83
N CYS A 31 -4.62 -8.92 1.72
CA CYS A 31 -5.29 -10.20 1.88
C CYS A 31 -5.47 -10.56 3.36
N THR A 32 -4.54 -10.14 4.22
CA THR A 32 -4.60 -10.41 5.67
C THR A 32 -5.39 -9.37 6.47
N ARG A 33 -5.64 -8.17 5.92
CA ARG A 33 -6.41 -7.12 6.62
C ARG A 33 -7.83 -7.02 6.07
N SER A 34 -8.78 -6.83 6.98
CA SER A 34 -10.19 -6.68 6.61
C SER A 34 -10.46 -5.32 5.95
N SER A 35 -11.46 -5.26 5.07
CA SER A 35 -11.83 -4.07 4.29
C SER A 35 -12.00 -2.79 5.13
N SER A 36 -12.48 -2.92 6.37
CA SER A 36 -12.64 -1.78 7.30
C SER A 36 -11.30 -1.22 7.80
N GLN A 37 -10.33 -2.09 8.15
CA GLN A 37 -8.98 -1.65 8.49
C GLN A 37 -8.29 -1.01 7.29
N LEU A 38 -8.51 -1.59 6.12
CA LEU A 38 -7.94 -1.14 4.88
C LEU A 38 -8.43 0.27 4.49
N GLN A 39 -9.71 0.58 4.72
CA GLN A 39 -10.26 1.94 4.61
C GLN A 39 -9.54 2.93 5.52
N CYS A 40 -9.32 2.55 6.78
CA CYS A 40 -8.58 3.35 7.75
C CYS A 40 -7.13 3.61 7.31
N ILE A 41 -6.45 2.58 6.79
CA ILE A 41 -5.08 2.69 6.26
C ILE A 41 -5.06 3.58 5.02
N LYS A 42 -6.02 3.43 4.09
CA LYS A 42 -6.17 4.30 2.92
C LYS A 42 -6.32 5.76 3.33
N GLN A 43 -7.14 6.04 4.35
CA GLN A 43 -7.36 7.40 4.83
C GLN A 43 -6.09 7.98 5.45
N ALA A 44 -5.39 7.21 6.28
CA ALA A 44 -4.10 7.59 6.84
C ALA A 44 -3.06 7.84 5.74
N TYR A 45 -2.94 6.93 4.77
CA TYR A 45 -2.04 7.05 3.63
C TYR A 45 -2.34 8.29 2.79
N ARG A 46 -3.61 8.55 2.47
CA ARG A 46 -4.02 9.77 1.77
C ARG A 46 -3.68 11.02 2.57
N SER A 47 -3.90 11.03 3.88
CA SER A 47 -3.59 12.18 4.72
C SER A 47 -2.08 12.43 4.84
N GLN A 48 -1.28 11.36 4.90
CA GLN A 48 0.17 11.41 5.14
C GLN A 48 0.96 11.66 3.84
N TYR A 49 0.49 11.12 2.71
CA TYR A 49 1.19 11.14 1.43
C TYR A 49 0.45 11.90 0.31
N ASN A 50 -0.76 12.40 0.57
CA ASN A 50 -1.62 13.07 -0.43
C ASN A 50 -1.79 12.27 -1.74
N ARG A 51 -1.75 10.94 -1.65
CA ARG A 51 -1.82 10.01 -2.78
C ARG A 51 -2.85 8.92 -2.53
N ASN A 52 -3.49 8.45 -3.59
CA ASN A 52 -4.38 7.29 -3.52
C ASN A 52 -3.57 6.00 -3.67
N ILE A 53 -3.62 5.17 -2.64
CA ILE A 53 -2.92 3.87 -2.64
C ILE A 53 -3.40 2.99 -3.80
N GLU A 54 -4.69 3.03 -4.13
CA GLU A 54 -5.27 2.22 -5.21
C GLU A 54 -4.71 2.60 -6.58
N GLN A 55 -4.44 3.89 -6.79
CA GLN A 55 -3.81 4.36 -8.03
C GLN A 55 -2.35 3.94 -8.11
N ASP A 56 -1.62 4.03 -7.00
CA ASP A 56 -0.23 3.61 -6.89
C ASP A 56 -0.09 2.09 -7.15
N ILE A 57 -0.99 1.29 -6.58
CA ILE A 57 -1.06 -0.16 -6.79
C ILE A 57 -1.34 -0.47 -8.27
N SER A 58 -2.31 0.23 -8.87
CA SER A 58 -2.65 0.06 -10.28
C SER A 58 -1.46 0.40 -11.20
N LEU A 59 -0.72 1.48 -10.89
CA LEU A 59 0.49 1.87 -11.61
C LEU A 59 1.61 0.84 -11.48
N LYS A 60 1.84 0.31 -10.26
CA LYS A 60 2.85 -0.73 -10.01
C LYS A 60 2.51 -2.03 -10.73
N ALA A 61 1.26 -2.50 -10.66
CA ALA A 61 0.81 -3.69 -11.36
C ALA A 61 0.96 -3.57 -12.89
N HIS A 62 0.65 -2.40 -13.46
CA HIS A 62 0.85 -2.14 -14.88
C HIS A 62 2.33 -2.09 -15.29
N SER A 63 3.23 -1.70 -14.38
CA SER A 63 4.66 -1.62 -14.65
C SER A 63 5.35 -2.98 -14.64
N THR A 64 4.86 -3.94 -13.84
CA THR A 64 5.42 -5.31 -13.73
C THR A 64 5.13 -6.18 -14.96
N LEU A 65 4.15 -5.84 -15.80
CA LEU A 65 3.76 -6.63 -16.99
C LEU A 65 4.62 -6.35 -18.24
N LYS A 66 5.73 -5.62 -18.10
CA LYS A 66 6.58 -5.21 -19.24
C LYS A 66 7.91 -5.99 -19.34
N GLU A 67 8.09 -7.08 -18.60
CA GLU A 67 9.26 -7.95 -18.74
C GLU A 67 8.91 -9.34 -19.26
#